data_AF-A0A9X2MQI6-F1
#
_entry.id   AF-A0A9X2MQI6-F1
#
_cell.length_a   1.000
_cell.length_b   1.000
_cell.length_c   1.000
_cell.angle_alpha   90.00
_cell.angle_beta   90.00
_cell.angle_gamma   90.00
#
_symmetry.space_group_name_H-M   'P 1'
#
loop_
_entity.id
_entity.type
_entity.pdbx_description
1 polymer ?
#
loop_
_entity_poly.entity_id
_entity_poly.type
_entity_poly.pdbx_seq_one_letter_code
_entity_poly.pdbx_strand_id
1 'polypeptide(L)'
;MAFAPEKDWSKTWTSAAWAVHGAVSYTDKKHLSLVDVMGFTGHAFRMNVDPEIMHIAAPTMFPGGYILRRNLCNLGFTSNLADPMSPIPPEKLDKVMALVHDSIDRGIPAIAFDLFIPEFGLIYGYDDEKQLFHGKDVSKDGTFPYSKFADPKIDLLFVTTIGESLPHSKYEMLRMALSTIVDHARGKEWMHVFEGKFVQGLAGYEAWAGVMEARRADETGNAFNVAVFADAREFAARFLSELAFRWDGGNVVERTVRYRAEEAAKHYEEVAACLSELREMFPFPQGGTPKDPETADRAVKLIRNAHAAETKGVEQLEALFHFMKEYYSETWIN
;
A
#
# COMPACT_ATOMS: atom_id res chain seq x y z
N MET A 1 -24.42 -7.08 23.69
CA MET A 1 -23.52 -7.06 22.52
C MET A 1 -23.45 -5.62 22.04
N ALA A 2 -22.35 -4.93 22.33
CA ALA A 2 -22.07 -3.67 21.64
C ALA A 2 -21.67 -4.06 20.21
N PHE A 3 -22.41 -3.58 19.21
CA PHE A 3 -22.00 -3.73 17.82
C PHE A 3 -20.66 -2.99 17.68
N ALA A 4 -19.60 -3.71 17.26
CA ALA A 4 -18.38 -3.05 16.83
C ALA A 4 -18.77 -2.05 15.72
N PRO A 5 -18.30 -0.80 15.78
CA PRO A 5 -18.60 0.17 14.73
C PRO A 5 -18.14 -0.39 13.37
N GLU A 6 -19.00 -0.25 12.36
CA GLU A 6 -18.68 -0.65 10.99
C GLU A 6 -17.42 0.09 10.52
N LYS A 7 -16.50 -0.62 9.87
CA LYS A 7 -15.23 -0.06 9.38
C LYS A 7 -15.50 1.08 8.40
N ASP A 8 -14.85 2.22 8.61
CA ASP A 8 -14.88 3.37 7.70
C ASP A 8 -13.93 3.12 6.52
N TRP A 9 -14.46 2.63 5.41
CA TRP A 9 -13.70 2.34 4.17
C TRP A 9 -13.16 3.59 3.46
N SER A 10 -13.42 4.80 3.96
CA SER A 10 -12.80 6.03 3.46
C SER A 10 -11.46 6.37 4.14
N LYS A 11 -11.06 5.58 5.14
CA LYS A 11 -9.82 5.74 5.91
C LYS A 11 -8.98 4.48 5.88
N THR A 12 -7.66 4.64 5.92
CA THR A 12 -6.70 3.54 5.95
C THR A 12 -5.51 3.93 6.83
N TRP A 13 -4.85 2.92 7.38
CA TRP A 13 -3.54 3.05 8.02
C TRP A 13 -2.38 3.10 7.01
N THR A 14 -2.64 2.84 5.73
CA THR A 14 -1.64 2.91 4.66
C THR A 14 -1.59 4.33 4.07
N SER A 15 -0.73 5.19 4.60
CA SER A 15 -0.60 6.60 4.17
C SER A 15 -0.31 6.75 2.67
N ALA A 16 0.49 5.86 2.09
CA ALA A 16 0.80 5.85 0.65
C ALA A 16 -0.45 5.69 -0.21
N ALA A 17 -1.31 4.71 0.11
CA ALA A 17 -2.55 4.49 -0.62
C ALA A 17 -3.58 5.60 -0.36
N TRP A 18 -3.61 6.15 0.85
CA TRP A 18 -4.41 7.34 1.16
C TRP A 18 -4.01 8.54 0.28
N ALA A 19 -2.71 8.81 0.16
CA ALA A 19 -2.20 9.90 -0.68
C ALA A 19 -2.48 9.64 -2.17
N VAL A 20 -2.29 8.40 -2.65
CA VAL A 20 -2.65 8.04 -4.03
C VAL A 20 -4.14 8.25 -4.29
N HIS A 21 -5.02 7.78 -3.41
CA HIS A 21 -6.47 7.97 -3.55
C HIS A 21 -6.85 9.46 -3.56
N GLY A 22 -6.24 10.24 -2.66
CA GLY A 22 -6.45 11.69 -2.62
C GLY A 22 -6.01 12.38 -3.92
N ALA A 23 -4.86 12.03 -4.50
CA ALA A 23 -4.44 12.59 -5.80
C ALA A 23 -5.34 12.13 -6.96
N VAL A 24 -5.72 10.85 -7.00
CA VAL A 24 -6.60 10.28 -8.03
C VAL A 24 -7.99 10.94 -8.02
N SER A 25 -8.47 11.42 -6.87
CA SER A 25 -9.75 12.12 -6.77
C SER A 25 -9.84 13.43 -7.57
N TYR A 26 -8.70 13.98 -8.02
CA TYR A 26 -8.59 15.16 -8.88
C TYR A 26 -8.45 14.82 -10.38
N THR A 27 -8.60 13.54 -10.75
CA THR A 27 -8.41 13.05 -12.13
C THR A 27 -9.73 12.60 -12.78
N ASP A 28 -9.65 12.13 -14.02
CA ASP A 28 -10.74 11.45 -14.72
C ASP A 28 -11.14 10.12 -14.04
N LYS A 29 -10.28 9.55 -13.18
CA LYS A 29 -10.53 8.31 -12.44
C LYS A 29 -10.98 8.52 -10.99
N LYS A 30 -11.51 9.71 -10.66
CA LYS A 30 -12.08 10.05 -9.34
C LYS A 30 -13.22 9.13 -8.82
N HIS A 31 -13.73 8.24 -9.68
CA HIS A 31 -14.72 7.23 -9.31
C HIS A 31 -14.11 6.03 -8.59
N LEU A 32 -12.78 5.86 -8.62
CA LEU A 32 -12.09 4.80 -7.88
C LEU A 32 -12.15 5.10 -6.39
N SER A 33 -12.75 4.18 -5.63
CA SER A 33 -12.81 4.27 -4.18
C SER A 33 -11.43 4.00 -3.54
N LEU A 34 -11.30 4.26 -2.23
CA LEU A 34 -10.10 3.87 -1.50
C LEU A 34 -9.90 2.33 -1.51
N VAL A 35 -10.98 1.54 -1.54
CA VAL A 35 -10.91 0.08 -1.71
C VAL A 35 -10.30 -0.28 -3.05
N ASP A 36 -10.73 0.39 -4.13
CA ASP A 36 -10.16 0.20 -5.47
C ASP A 36 -8.68 0.57 -5.51
N VAL A 37 -8.32 1.72 -4.94
CA VAL A 37 -6.92 2.17 -4.89
C VAL A 37 -6.08 1.18 -4.09
N MET A 38 -6.50 0.78 -2.88
CA MET A 38 -5.81 -0.20 -2.05
C MET A 38 -5.57 -1.53 -2.79
N GLY A 39 -6.58 -2.01 -3.54
CA GLY A 39 -6.50 -3.25 -4.30
C GLY A 39 -5.64 -3.14 -5.56
N PHE A 40 -5.93 -2.21 -6.47
CA PHE A 40 -5.26 -2.12 -7.77
C PHE A 40 -3.78 -1.68 -7.67
N THR A 41 -3.44 -0.93 -6.62
CA THR A 41 -2.04 -0.58 -6.34
C THR A 41 -1.30 -1.70 -5.59
N GLY A 42 -2.01 -2.73 -5.13
CA GLY A 42 -1.45 -3.84 -4.37
C GLY A 42 -1.16 -3.51 -2.90
N HIS A 43 -1.39 -2.29 -2.43
CA HIS A 43 -1.13 -1.89 -1.04
C HIS A 43 -1.88 -2.75 -0.01
N ALA A 44 -3.10 -3.19 -0.32
CA ALA A 44 -3.87 -4.11 0.52
C ALA A 44 -3.16 -5.46 0.79
N PHE A 45 -2.23 -5.85 -0.08
CA PHE A 45 -1.56 -7.14 -0.08
C PHE A 45 -0.09 -7.06 0.35
N ARG A 46 0.42 -5.87 0.68
CA ARG A 46 1.83 -5.65 0.95
C ARG A 46 2.18 -5.86 2.42
N MET A 47 3.22 -6.63 2.66
CA MET A 47 3.85 -6.78 3.98
C MET A 47 5.35 -6.87 3.80
N ASN A 48 6.07 -6.09 4.61
CA ASN A 48 7.53 -6.09 4.73
C ASN A 48 7.85 -6.23 6.21
N VAL A 49 8.77 -7.12 6.54
CA VAL A 49 9.15 -7.42 7.92
C VAL A 49 10.66 -7.40 8.04
N ASP A 50 11.17 -6.67 9.02
CA ASP A 50 12.56 -6.79 9.45
C ASP A 50 12.68 -8.07 10.30
N PRO A 51 13.53 -9.04 9.89
CA PRO A 51 13.65 -10.33 10.58
C PRO A 51 14.39 -10.24 11.93
N GLU A 52 14.99 -9.09 12.24
CA GLU A 52 15.68 -8.86 13.51
C GLU A 52 14.80 -8.15 14.54
N ILE A 53 14.04 -7.13 14.13
CA ILE A 53 13.23 -6.31 15.04
C ILE A 53 11.97 -5.76 14.36
N MET A 54 10.83 -5.86 15.04
CA MET A 54 9.59 -5.22 14.57
C MET A 54 9.59 -3.72 14.91
N HIS A 55 10.20 -2.90 14.06
CA HIS A 55 10.25 -1.44 14.20
C HIS A 55 9.15 -0.73 13.38
N ILE A 56 8.81 0.52 13.75
CA ILE A 56 7.71 1.31 13.16
C ILE A 56 7.86 1.59 11.65
N ALA A 57 9.09 1.51 11.11
CA ALA A 57 9.38 1.88 9.73
C ALA A 57 9.04 0.78 8.70
N ALA A 58 8.81 -0.46 9.13
CA ALA A 58 8.65 -1.58 8.21
C ALA A 58 7.49 -1.42 7.20
N PRO A 59 6.29 -0.91 7.55
CA PRO A 59 5.19 -0.76 6.60
C PRO A 59 5.40 0.36 5.57
N THR A 60 6.26 1.33 5.87
CA THR A 60 6.60 2.46 5.00
C THR A 60 7.94 2.26 4.28
N MET A 61 8.59 1.12 4.49
CA MET A 61 9.85 0.77 3.83
C MET A 61 9.60 0.38 2.36
N PHE A 62 9.89 1.31 1.46
CA PHE A 62 9.83 1.12 0.01
C PHE A 62 11.16 1.51 -0.64
N PRO A 63 11.60 0.82 -1.69
CA PRO A 63 12.79 1.21 -2.43
C PRO A 63 12.46 2.39 -3.34
N GLY A 64 12.51 3.60 -2.77
CA GLY A 64 12.19 4.85 -3.47
C GLY A 64 10.79 4.84 -4.11
N GLY A 65 10.57 5.71 -5.10
CA GLY A 65 9.25 5.85 -5.73
C GLY A 65 8.93 4.92 -6.87
N TYR A 66 9.71 3.86 -7.02
CA TYR A 66 9.42 2.79 -7.97
C TYR A 66 8.08 2.11 -7.68
N ILE A 67 7.68 2.00 -6.42
CA ILE A 67 6.37 1.44 -6.04
C ILE A 67 5.23 2.31 -6.57
N LEU A 68 5.27 3.63 -6.31
CA LEU A 68 4.19 4.52 -6.74
C LEU A 68 4.12 4.65 -8.25
N ARG A 69 5.25 4.56 -8.96
CA ARG A 69 5.25 4.47 -10.43
C ARG A 69 4.47 3.26 -10.94
N ARG A 70 4.75 2.06 -10.42
CA ARG A 70 4.02 0.84 -10.81
C ARG A 70 2.55 0.93 -10.40
N ASN A 71 2.27 1.47 -9.22
CA ASN A 71 0.92 1.63 -8.68
C ASN A 71 0.05 2.58 -9.50
N LEU A 72 0.56 3.77 -9.84
CA LEU A 72 -0.13 4.73 -10.68
C LEU A 72 -0.33 4.16 -12.10
N CYS A 73 0.64 3.41 -12.62
CA CYS A 73 0.51 2.71 -13.89
C CYS A 73 -0.59 1.64 -13.85
N ASN A 74 -0.73 0.87 -12.76
CA ASN A 74 -1.85 -0.06 -12.59
C ASN A 74 -3.20 0.66 -12.63
N LEU A 75 -3.28 1.89 -12.12
CA LEU A 75 -4.46 2.74 -12.19
C LEU A 75 -4.68 3.40 -13.56
N GLY A 76 -3.77 3.22 -14.52
CA GLY A 76 -3.83 3.84 -15.84
C GLY A 76 -3.36 5.29 -15.83
N PHE A 77 -2.23 5.57 -15.19
CA PHE A 77 -1.55 6.85 -15.27
C PHE A 77 -0.06 6.69 -15.59
N THR A 78 0.51 7.65 -16.33
CA THR A 78 1.94 7.89 -16.25
C THR A 78 2.26 8.66 -14.96
N SER A 79 3.52 8.63 -14.53
CA SER A 79 3.95 9.31 -13.30
C SER A 79 5.34 9.88 -13.47
N ASN A 80 5.56 11.05 -12.88
CA ASN A 80 6.89 11.62 -12.71
C ASN A 80 7.37 11.34 -11.27
N LEU A 81 8.68 11.14 -11.10
CA LEU A 81 9.27 10.83 -9.81
C LEU A 81 10.52 11.67 -9.58
N ALA A 82 10.69 12.16 -8.36
CA ALA A 82 11.92 12.74 -7.85
C ALA A 82 12.25 12.13 -6.48
N ASP A 83 13.51 11.73 -6.32
CA ASP A 83 14.03 11.07 -5.13
C ASP A 83 15.51 11.46 -4.80
N PRO A 84 15.92 12.75 -4.87
CA PRO A 84 17.30 13.11 -4.55
C PRO A 84 17.62 12.86 -3.08
N MET A 85 18.81 12.30 -2.84
CA MET A 85 19.37 12.12 -1.50
C MET A 85 19.83 13.46 -0.90
N SER A 86 19.74 13.60 0.42
CA SER A 86 20.27 14.75 1.15
C SER A 86 21.81 14.67 1.28
N PRO A 87 22.56 15.80 1.18
CA PRO A 87 22.09 17.15 0.88
C PRO A 87 21.68 17.29 -0.59
N ILE A 88 20.53 17.93 -0.83
CA ILE A 88 19.92 18.04 -2.15
C ILE A 88 20.66 19.10 -2.97
N PRO A 89 21.22 18.77 -4.15
CA PRO A 89 21.82 19.75 -5.03
C PRO A 89 20.79 20.80 -5.47
N PRO A 90 21.12 22.11 -5.48
CA PRO A 90 20.18 23.17 -5.85
C PRO A 90 19.49 22.94 -7.20
N GLU A 91 20.23 22.47 -8.21
CA GLU A 91 19.68 22.19 -9.54
C GLU A 91 18.70 21.01 -9.58
N LYS A 92 18.78 20.09 -8.61
CA LYS A 92 17.80 19.02 -8.42
C LYS A 92 16.59 19.52 -7.66
N LEU A 93 16.81 20.35 -6.62
CA LEU A 93 15.73 20.96 -5.85
C LEU A 93 14.82 21.79 -6.76
N ASP A 94 15.39 22.63 -7.63
CA ASP A 94 14.64 23.45 -8.59
C ASP A 94 13.74 22.59 -9.50
N LYS A 95 14.25 21.44 -9.96
CA LYS A 95 13.47 20.49 -10.77
C LYS A 95 12.36 19.82 -9.97
N VAL A 96 12.60 19.49 -8.71
CA VAL A 96 11.58 18.90 -7.83
C VAL A 96 10.47 19.92 -7.54
N MET A 97 10.85 21.18 -7.26
CA MET A 97 9.91 22.28 -7.06
C MET A 97 9.05 22.51 -8.30
N ALA A 98 9.68 22.63 -9.47
CA ALA A 98 8.98 22.78 -10.75
C ALA A 98 8.01 21.61 -11.03
N LEU A 99 8.39 20.39 -10.64
CA LEU A 99 7.52 19.22 -10.77
C LEU A 99 6.27 19.33 -9.89
N VAL A 100 6.43 19.77 -8.63
CA VAL A 100 5.31 20.00 -7.71
C VAL A 100 4.40 21.11 -8.22
N HIS A 101 4.97 22.23 -8.66
CA HIS A 101 4.23 23.36 -9.22
C HIS A 101 3.44 22.96 -10.46
N ASP A 102 4.06 22.30 -11.44
CA ASP A 102 3.37 21.83 -12.66
C ASP A 102 2.15 20.96 -12.34
N SER A 103 2.28 20.03 -11.39
CA SER A 103 1.18 19.17 -10.98
C SER A 103 0.02 19.98 -10.39
N ILE A 104 0.33 20.89 -9.47
CA ILE A 104 -0.66 21.75 -8.81
C ILE A 104 -1.35 22.66 -9.83
N ASP A 105 -0.61 23.22 -10.78
CA ASP A 105 -1.15 24.08 -11.83
C ASP A 105 -2.09 23.33 -12.78
N ARG A 106 -1.85 22.01 -12.98
CA ARG A 106 -2.79 21.10 -13.67
C ARG A 106 -4.00 20.70 -12.81
N GLY A 107 -4.08 21.17 -11.57
CA GLY A 107 -5.16 20.89 -10.63
C GLY A 107 -5.04 19.53 -9.93
N ILE A 108 -3.87 18.91 -9.94
CA ILE A 108 -3.63 17.60 -9.33
C ILE A 108 -2.56 17.73 -8.23
N PRO A 109 -2.85 17.36 -6.97
CA PRO A 109 -1.86 17.49 -5.91
C PRO A 109 -0.67 16.54 -6.12
N ALA A 110 0.52 17.00 -5.75
CA ALA A 110 1.72 16.15 -5.71
C ALA A 110 1.69 15.24 -4.48
N ILE A 111 2.18 14.01 -4.62
CA ILE A 111 2.35 13.06 -3.52
C ILE A 111 3.79 13.15 -3.03
N ALA A 112 3.98 13.34 -1.73
CA ALA A 112 5.30 13.46 -1.12
C ALA A 112 5.37 12.72 0.22
N PHE A 113 6.57 12.44 0.68
CA PHE A 113 6.82 11.85 2.01
C PHE A 113 7.44 12.88 2.94
N ASP A 114 7.22 12.74 4.25
CA ASP A 114 7.79 13.58 5.31
C ASP A 114 7.33 15.06 5.26
N LEU A 115 6.03 15.29 5.01
CA LEU A 115 5.45 16.64 4.99
C LEU A 115 5.37 17.27 6.38
N PHE A 116 4.64 16.66 7.31
CA PHE A 116 4.59 17.09 8.71
C PHE A 116 5.13 16.03 9.65
N ILE A 117 4.81 14.77 9.36
CA ILE A 117 5.38 13.57 9.98
C ILE A 117 5.99 12.65 8.91
N PRO A 118 6.82 11.65 9.28
CA PRO A 118 7.40 10.66 8.36
C PRO A 118 6.37 9.69 7.75
N GLU A 119 5.39 10.24 7.03
CA GLU A 119 4.32 9.53 6.32
C GLU A 119 4.07 10.20 4.96
N PHE A 120 3.33 9.51 4.09
CA PHE A 120 2.91 10.09 2.81
C PHE A 120 1.80 11.13 3.00
N GLY A 121 1.88 12.19 2.20
CA GLY A 121 0.93 13.27 2.16
C GLY A 121 0.77 13.87 0.77
N LEU A 122 -0.07 14.91 0.70
CA LEU A 122 -0.37 15.66 -0.51
C LEU A 122 0.09 17.09 -0.38
N ILE A 123 0.70 17.62 -1.45
CA ILE A 123 0.96 19.05 -1.64
C ILE A 123 -0.02 19.52 -2.71
N TYR A 124 -0.93 20.42 -2.33
CA TYR A 124 -2.07 20.80 -3.16
C TYR A 124 -2.12 22.30 -3.51
N GLY A 125 -1.18 23.08 -3.00
CA GLY A 125 -1.11 24.51 -3.26
C GLY A 125 0.26 25.07 -2.89
N TYR A 126 0.56 26.26 -3.37
CA TYR A 126 1.77 26.98 -3.05
C TYR A 126 1.55 28.49 -3.05
N ASP A 127 2.42 29.22 -2.34
CA ASP A 127 2.49 30.67 -2.27
C ASP A 127 3.96 31.07 -2.40
N ASP A 128 4.36 31.52 -3.59
CA ASP A 128 5.76 31.90 -3.89
C ASP A 128 6.17 33.18 -3.15
N GLU A 129 5.24 34.12 -2.90
CA GLU A 129 5.54 35.35 -2.17
C GLU A 129 5.91 35.05 -0.72
N LYS A 130 5.21 34.07 -0.11
CA LYS A 130 5.50 33.62 1.26
C LYS A 130 6.46 32.43 1.33
N GLN A 131 6.84 31.84 0.20
CA GLN A 131 7.61 30.61 0.08
C GLN A 131 7.02 29.44 0.90
N LEU A 132 5.72 29.22 0.76
CA LEU A 132 4.97 28.19 1.47
C LEU A 132 4.36 27.18 0.50
N PHE A 133 4.35 25.92 0.92
CA PHE A 133 3.45 24.91 0.39
C PHE A 133 2.22 24.76 1.28
N HIS A 134 1.08 24.46 0.65
CA HIS A 134 -0.11 23.93 1.29
C HIS A 134 -0.11 22.42 1.15
N GLY A 135 -0.26 21.71 2.25
CA GLY A 135 -0.28 20.26 2.22
C GLY A 135 -1.05 19.61 3.35
N LYS A 136 -1.28 18.32 3.19
CA LYS A 136 -2.07 17.49 4.09
C LYS A 136 -1.47 16.10 4.21
N ASP A 137 -1.29 15.64 5.44
CA ASP A 137 -1.02 14.24 5.75
C ASP A 137 -2.01 13.75 6.81
N VAL A 138 -1.81 12.53 7.31
CA VAL A 138 -2.69 11.93 8.32
C VAL A 138 -2.69 12.69 9.66
N SER A 139 -1.68 13.52 9.92
CA SER A 139 -1.57 14.31 11.16
C SER A 139 -2.33 15.62 11.10
N LYS A 140 -2.28 16.34 9.97
CA LYS A 140 -2.93 17.66 9.82
C LYS A 140 -3.03 18.13 8.37
N ASP A 141 -3.83 19.18 8.20
CA ASP A 141 -3.93 20.02 7.00
C ASP A 141 -3.37 21.41 7.33
N GLY A 142 -2.46 21.95 6.53
CA GLY A 142 -1.83 23.23 6.81
C GLY A 142 -0.72 23.63 5.83
N THR A 143 0.15 24.53 6.27
CA THR A 143 1.26 25.04 5.46
C THR A 143 2.62 24.66 6.03
N PHE A 144 3.63 24.58 5.16
CA PHE A 144 5.03 24.39 5.52
C PHE A 144 5.96 25.14 4.55
N PRO A 145 7.13 25.62 5.01
CA PRO A 145 8.01 26.44 4.18
C PRO A 145 8.80 25.61 3.16
N TYR A 146 9.18 26.22 2.05
CA TYR A 146 10.05 25.61 1.03
C TYR A 146 11.39 25.14 1.60
N SER A 147 11.95 25.88 2.57
CA SER A 147 13.18 25.48 3.26
C SER A 147 13.05 24.16 3.99
N LYS A 148 11.88 23.84 4.55
CA LYS A 148 11.63 22.54 5.17
C LYS A 148 11.54 21.43 4.12
N PHE A 149 10.87 21.71 3.00
CA PHE A 149 10.76 20.76 1.90
C PHE A 149 12.13 20.42 1.28
N ALA A 150 13.04 21.39 1.25
CA ALA A 150 14.41 21.25 0.78
C ALA A 150 15.36 20.52 1.77
N ASP A 151 14.91 20.31 3.01
CA ASP A 151 15.67 19.70 4.11
C ASP A 151 14.84 18.60 4.80
N PRO A 152 14.56 17.48 4.09
CA PRO A 152 13.76 16.39 4.62
C PRO A 152 14.46 15.75 5.84
N LYS A 153 13.67 15.27 6.81
CA LYS A 153 14.21 14.61 8.03
C LYS A 153 14.77 13.23 7.73
N ILE A 154 14.22 12.57 6.71
CA ILE A 154 14.84 11.39 6.13
C ILE A 154 15.80 11.86 5.03
N ASP A 155 16.93 11.17 4.83
CA ASP A 155 17.97 11.55 3.86
C ASP A 155 17.52 11.41 2.38
N LEU A 156 16.23 11.55 2.09
CA LEU A 156 15.59 11.35 0.79
C LEU A 156 14.42 12.33 0.64
N LEU A 157 14.46 13.20 -0.37
CA LEU A 157 13.29 13.98 -0.77
C LEU A 157 12.47 13.19 -1.78
N PHE A 158 11.36 12.61 -1.33
CA PHE A 158 10.47 11.86 -2.19
C PHE A 158 9.31 12.71 -2.70
N VAL A 159 9.12 12.74 -4.02
CA VAL A 159 7.96 13.35 -4.68
C VAL A 159 7.54 12.53 -5.90
N THR A 160 6.25 12.28 -6.06
CA THR A 160 5.67 11.81 -7.32
C THR A 160 4.42 12.58 -7.69
N THR A 161 4.20 12.77 -8.99
CA THR A 161 3.02 13.45 -9.53
C THR A 161 2.34 12.58 -10.57
N ILE A 162 1.01 12.64 -10.63
CA ILE A 162 0.23 11.98 -11.68
C ILE A 162 0.45 12.72 -13.00
N GLY A 163 0.84 11.98 -14.03
CA GLY A 163 1.00 12.46 -15.40
C GLY A 163 -0.28 12.30 -16.22
N GLU A 164 -0.14 11.73 -17.41
CA GLU A 164 -1.22 11.50 -18.37
C GLU A 164 -2.11 10.32 -17.95
N SER A 165 -3.40 10.42 -18.27
CA SER A 165 -4.34 9.31 -18.14
C SER A 165 -4.20 8.35 -19.32
N LEU A 166 -3.99 7.08 -19.01
CA LEU A 166 -3.94 5.98 -19.96
C LEU A 166 -5.30 5.27 -20.02
N PRO A 167 -5.74 4.81 -21.21
CA PRO A 167 -7.05 4.18 -21.41
C PRO A 167 -7.05 2.70 -20.99
N HIS A 168 -6.50 2.38 -19.82
CA HIS A 168 -6.50 1.01 -19.31
C HIS A 168 -7.93 0.52 -19.09
N SER A 169 -8.24 -0.63 -19.65
CA SER A 169 -9.47 -1.36 -19.37
C SER A 169 -9.46 -1.96 -17.96
N LYS A 170 -10.64 -2.30 -17.43
CA LYS A 170 -10.75 -3.05 -16.16
C LYS A 170 -9.94 -4.35 -16.14
N TYR A 171 -9.77 -4.97 -17.31
CA TYR A 171 -8.98 -6.19 -17.50
C TYR A 171 -7.48 -5.93 -17.34
N GLU A 172 -6.98 -4.86 -17.95
CA GLU A 172 -5.58 -4.46 -17.85
C GLU A 172 -5.22 -4.01 -16.44
N MET A 173 -6.06 -3.17 -15.82
CA MET A 173 -5.85 -2.73 -14.44
C MET A 173 -5.75 -3.93 -13.49
N LEU A 174 -6.66 -4.90 -13.60
CA LEU A 174 -6.65 -6.09 -12.77
C LEU A 174 -5.42 -6.97 -13.05
N ARG A 175 -5.06 -7.22 -14.33
CA ARG A 175 -3.89 -8.03 -14.68
C ARG A 175 -2.59 -7.42 -14.14
N MET A 176 -2.44 -6.10 -14.23
CA MET A 176 -1.25 -5.38 -13.73
C MET A 176 -1.20 -5.38 -12.19
N ALA A 177 -2.34 -5.20 -11.53
CA ALA A 177 -2.46 -5.34 -10.09
C ALA A 177 -2.08 -6.74 -9.62
N LEU A 178 -2.64 -7.79 -10.25
CA LEU A 178 -2.34 -9.18 -9.93
C LEU A 178 -0.85 -9.52 -10.09
N SER A 179 -0.21 -9.04 -11.15
CA SER A 179 1.24 -9.17 -11.32
C SER A 179 2.00 -8.55 -10.13
N THR A 180 1.59 -7.36 -9.70
CA THR A 180 2.21 -6.66 -8.56
C THR A 180 2.01 -7.43 -7.26
N ILE A 181 0.80 -7.92 -7.01
CA ILE A 181 0.44 -8.65 -5.80
C ILE A 181 1.21 -9.98 -5.72
N VAL A 182 1.23 -10.76 -6.81
CA VAL A 182 1.92 -12.06 -6.85
C VAL A 182 3.43 -11.89 -6.72
N ASP A 183 4.03 -10.89 -7.39
CA ASP A 183 5.46 -10.61 -7.25
C ASP A 183 5.81 -10.27 -5.80
N HIS A 184 5.02 -9.41 -5.13
CA HIS A 184 5.25 -9.05 -3.73
C HIS A 184 5.08 -10.25 -2.80
N ALA A 185 3.99 -11.00 -2.95
CA ALA A 185 3.67 -12.15 -2.11
C ALA A 185 4.77 -13.22 -2.15
N ARG A 186 5.44 -13.37 -3.30
CA ARG A 186 6.55 -14.32 -3.52
C ARG A 186 7.93 -13.71 -3.25
N GLY A 187 8.02 -12.48 -2.73
CA GLY A 187 9.28 -11.80 -2.40
C GLY A 187 10.17 -11.51 -3.61
N LYS A 188 9.57 -11.29 -4.79
CA LYS A 188 10.29 -11.03 -6.05
C LYS A 188 10.51 -9.54 -6.31
N GLU A 189 9.84 -8.66 -5.58
CA GLU A 189 9.96 -7.21 -5.78
C GLU A 189 11.18 -6.64 -5.07
N TRP A 190 12.10 -6.02 -5.83
CA TRP A 190 13.23 -5.27 -5.26
C TRP A 190 14.18 -6.06 -4.37
N MET A 191 14.37 -7.34 -4.68
CA MET A 191 15.26 -8.25 -3.95
C MET A 191 16.63 -7.62 -3.63
N HIS A 192 17.23 -6.90 -4.58
CA HIS A 192 18.54 -6.25 -4.42
C HIS A 192 18.56 -5.09 -3.41
N VAL A 193 17.44 -4.39 -3.18
CA VAL A 193 17.38 -3.27 -2.23
C VAL A 193 17.16 -3.76 -0.80
N PHE A 194 16.38 -4.84 -0.66
CA PHE A 194 16.01 -5.40 0.63
C PHE A 194 16.83 -6.62 1.05
N GLU A 195 17.80 -7.04 0.24
CA GLU A 195 18.71 -8.13 0.56
C GLU A 195 19.36 -7.91 1.93
N GLY A 196 19.18 -8.88 2.83
CA GLY A 196 19.70 -8.83 4.20
C GLY A 196 19.05 -7.81 5.12
N LYS A 197 17.97 -7.14 4.71
CA LYS A 197 17.30 -6.08 5.50
C LYS A 197 15.84 -6.39 5.80
N PHE A 198 15.05 -6.66 4.76
CA PHE A 198 13.61 -6.88 4.89
C PHE A 198 13.18 -8.15 4.15
N VAL A 199 12.26 -8.88 4.76
CA VAL A 199 11.58 -10.04 4.19
C VAL A 199 10.18 -9.62 3.75
N GLN A 200 9.84 -9.93 2.50
CA GLN A 200 8.60 -9.47 1.88
C GLN A 200 7.59 -10.60 1.70
N GLY A 201 6.31 -10.23 1.64
CA GLY A 201 5.24 -11.12 1.25
C GLY A 201 5.02 -12.25 2.25
N LEU A 202 4.72 -13.45 1.75
CA LEU A 202 4.40 -14.62 2.59
C LEU A 202 5.55 -14.98 3.54
N ALA A 203 6.80 -14.86 3.08
CA ALA A 203 7.97 -15.13 3.92
C ALA A 203 8.08 -14.18 5.13
N GLY A 204 7.46 -12.99 5.05
CA GLY A 204 7.41 -12.03 6.16
C GLY A 204 6.67 -12.56 7.38
N TYR A 205 5.70 -13.47 7.21
CA TYR A 205 4.98 -14.06 8.35
C TYR A 205 5.89 -14.90 9.24
N GLU A 206 6.75 -15.73 8.65
CA GLU A 206 7.70 -16.55 9.42
C GLU A 206 8.78 -15.67 10.06
N ALA A 207 9.23 -14.61 9.38
CA ALA A 207 10.15 -13.64 9.97
C ALA A 207 9.51 -12.96 11.19
N TRP A 208 8.25 -12.52 11.08
CA TRP A 208 7.53 -11.87 12.17
C TRP A 208 7.29 -12.83 13.34
N ALA A 209 6.86 -14.06 13.06
CA ALA A 209 6.74 -15.11 14.07
C ALA A 209 8.08 -15.35 14.79
N GLY A 210 9.20 -15.40 14.06
CA GLY A 210 10.54 -15.55 14.63
C GLY A 210 10.94 -14.38 15.54
N VAL A 211 10.60 -13.14 15.19
CA VAL A 211 10.83 -11.96 16.06
C VAL A 211 10.01 -12.07 17.35
N MET A 212 8.75 -12.51 17.25
CA MET A 212 7.90 -12.74 18.43
C MET A 212 8.43 -13.89 19.29
N GLU A 213 8.86 -15.01 18.71
CA GLU A 213 9.48 -16.14 19.42
C GLU A 213 10.77 -15.72 20.15
N ALA A 214 11.60 -14.90 19.49
CA ALA A 214 12.82 -14.34 20.07
C ALA A 214 12.57 -13.21 21.10
N ARG A 215 11.31 -12.79 21.29
CA ARG A 215 10.91 -11.69 22.18
C ARG A 215 11.61 -10.37 21.86
N ARG A 216 11.84 -10.11 20.56
CA ARG A 216 12.53 -8.90 20.04
C ARG A 216 11.59 -7.86 19.44
N ALA A 217 10.28 -8.05 19.55
CA ALA A 217 9.31 -7.07 19.07
C ALA A 217 9.32 -5.81 19.96
N ASP A 218 9.56 -4.65 19.37
CA ASP A 218 9.33 -3.36 20.02
C ASP A 218 7.82 -3.15 20.22
N GLU A 219 7.41 -2.68 21.39
CA GLU A 219 6.01 -2.51 21.75
C GLU A 219 5.28 -1.60 20.76
N THR A 220 5.82 -0.42 20.48
CA THR A 220 5.18 0.58 19.62
C THR A 220 5.30 0.19 18.15
N GLY A 221 6.48 -0.28 17.74
CA GLY A 221 6.76 -0.73 16.38
C GLY A 221 5.87 -1.89 15.96
N ASN A 222 5.75 -2.93 16.80
CA ASN A 222 4.86 -4.06 16.54
C ASN A 222 3.39 -3.60 16.46
N ALA A 223 2.93 -2.75 17.38
CA ALA A 223 1.56 -2.24 17.37
C ALA A 223 1.21 -1.50 16.08
N PHE A 224 2.13 -0.66 15.59
CA PHE A 224 1.95 0.06 14.33
C PHE A 224 1.90 -0.89 13.14
N ASN A 225 2.83 -1.83 13.06
CA ASN A 225 2.84 -2.84 11.99
C ASN A 225 1.55 -3.66 11.97
N VAL A 226 1.10 -4.13 13.14
CA VAL A 226 -0.17 -4.84 13.28
C VAL A 226 -1.34 -3.99 12.80
N ALA A 227 -1.40 -2.71 13.19
CA ALA A 227 -2.47 -1.82 12.77
C ALA A 227 -2.52 -1.66 11.24
N VAL A 228 -1.36 -1.45 10.60
CA VAL A 228 -1.24 -1.30 9.15
C VAL A 228 -1.57 -2.61 8.41
N PHE A 229 -1.02 -3.75 8.85
CA PHE A 229 -1.25 -5.03 8.20
C PHE A 229 -2.70 -5.49 8.35
N ALA A 230 -3.30 -5.36 9.55
CA ALA A 230 -4.71 -5.70 9.77
C ALA A 230 -5.61 -4.85 8.87
N ASP A 231 -5.39 -3.53 8.82
CA ASP A 231 -6.14 -2.62 7.95
C ASP A 231 -6.00 -3.01 6.47
N ALA A 232 -4.78 -3.26 6.00
CA ALA A 232 -4.51 -3.66 4.63
C ALA A 232 -5.25 -4.96 4.24
N ARG A 233 -5.29 -5.96 5.13
CA ARG A 233 -5.95 -7.26 4.86
C ARG A 233 -7.47 -7.16 4.90
N GLU A 234 -8.02 -6.28 5.73
CA GLU A 234 -9.45 -5.93 5.66
C GLU A 234 -9.79 -5.31 4.29
N PHE A 235 -8.94 -4.40 3.78
CA PHE A 235 -9.09 -3.85 2.42
C PHE A 235 -8.92 -4.91 1.33
N ALA A 236 -8.01 -5.87 1.49
CA ALA A 236 -7.81 -6.96 0.53
C ALA A 236 -9.07 -7.82 0.41
N ALA A 237 -9.61 -8.28 1.54
CA ALA A 237 -10.85 -9.03 1.61
C ALA A 237 -12.00 -8.25 0.93
N ARG A 238 -12.17 -6.98 1.28
CA ARG A 238 -13.22 -6.13 0.72
C ARG A 238 -13.08 -5.93 -0.79
N PHE A 239 -11.87 -5.63 -1.27
CA PHE A 239 -11.59 -5.45 -2.69
C PHE A 239 -11.94 -6.71 -3.49
N LEU A 240 -11.54 -7.89 -3.00
CA LEU A 240 -11.81 -9.17 -3.67
C LEU A 240 -13.31 -9.50 -3.69
N SER A 241 -14.02 -9.28 -2.58
CA SER A 241 -15.48 -9.44 -2.51
C SER A 241 -16.21 -8.50 -3.48
N GLU A 242 -15.77 -7.24 -3.57
CA GLU A 242 -16.35 -6.29 -4.54
C GLU A 242 -16.00 -6.66 -5.99
N LEU A 243 -14.80 -7.18 -6.25
CA LEU A 243 -14.41 -7.68 -7.57
C LEU A 243 -15.32 -8.83 -8.02
N ALA A 244 -15.64 -9.76 -7.12
CA ALA A 244 -16.54 -10.87 -7.40
C ALA A 244 -17.99 -10.44 -7.68
N PHE A 245 -18.41 -9.29 -7.16
CA PHE A 245 -19.75 -8.72 -7.37
C PHE A 245 -19.84 -7.84 -8.62
N ARG A 246 -18.86 -6.97 -8.87
CA ARG A 246 -18.88 -5.96 -9.94
C ARG A 246 -18.68 -6.53 -11.34
N TRP A 247 -18.03 -7.68 -11.45
CA TRP A 247 -17.85 -8.37 -12.73
C TRP A 247 -19.11 -9.16 -13.07
N ASP A 248 -19.67 -8.95 -14.25
CA ASP A 248 -21.02 -9.40 -14.59
C ASP A 248 -21.08 -10.90 -14.93
N GLY A 249 -19.94 -11.52 -15.24
CA GLY A 249 -19.85 -12.94 -15.62
C GLY A 249 -20.29 -13.22 -17.07
N GLY A 250 -20.43 -12.18 -17.90
CA GLY A 250 -20.89 -12.28 -19.28
C GLY A 250 -19.98 -13.10 -20.19
N ASN A 251 -18.68 -13.17 -19.88
CA ASN A 251 -17.70 -13.98 -20.61
C ASN A 251 -16.89 -14.89 -19.68
N VAL A 252 -16.07 -15.76 -20.27
CA VAL A 252 -15.26 -16.74 -19.52
C VAL A 252 -14.28 -16.06 -18.56
N VAL A 253 -13.71 -14.92 -18.94
CA VAL A 253 -12.78 -14.19 -18.07
C VAL A 253 -13.51 -13.64 -16.86
N GLU A 254 -14.66 -13.01 -17.06
CA GLU A 254 -15.42 -12.44 -15.95
C GLU A 254 -15.88 -13.54 -14.98
N ARG A 255 -16.31 -14.71 -15.48
CA ARG A 255 -16.65 -15.84 -14.60
C ARG A 255 -15.45 -16.35 -13.81
N THR A 256 -14.27 -16.44 -14.44
CA THR A 256 -13.04 -16.84 -13.75
C THR A 256 -12.62 -15.80 -12.70
N VAL A 257 -12.71 -14.51 -13.02
CA VAL A 257 -12.44 -13.42 -12.05
C VAL A 257 -13.37 -13.56 -10.85
N ARG A 258 -14.68 -13.71 -11.07
CA ARG A 258 -15.64 -13.86 -9.97
C ARG A 258 -15.31 -15.04 -9.07
N TYR A 259 -15.12 -16.22 -9.66
CA TYR A 259 -14.81 -17.43 -8.90
C TYR A 259 -13.52 -17.29 -8.08
N ARG A 260 -12.43 -16.86 -8.72
CA ARG A 260 -11.12 -16.75 -8.04
C ARG A 260 -11.11 -15.62 -7.01
N ALA A 261 -11.76 -14.50 -7.29
CA ALA A 261 -11.87 -13.40 -6.34
C ALA A 261 -12.71 -13.79 -5.12
N GLU A 262 -13.81 -14.52 -5.30
CA GLU A 262 -14.63 -15.02 -4.19
C GLU A 262 -13.85 -16.01 -3.31
N GLU A 263 -13.14 -16.97 -3.91
CA GLU A 263 -12.31 -17.91 -3.15
C GLU A 263 -11.14 -17.21 -2.44
N ALA A 264 -10.49 -16.25 -3.10
CA ALA A 264 -9.45 -15.44 -2.47
C ALA A 264 -10.02 -14.60 -1.31
N ALA A 265 -11.20 -13.99 -1.48
CA ALA A 265 -11.83 -13.17 -0.46
C ALA A 265 -12.05 -13.95 0.85
N LYS A 266 -12.56 -15.19 0.77
CA LYS A 266 -12.74 -16.07 1.94
C LYS A 266 -11.45 -16.24 2.74
N HIS A 267 -10.34 -16.46 2.04
CA HIS A 267 -9.04 -16.59 2.69
C HIS A 267 -8.54 -15.27 3.29
N TYR A 268 -8.68 -14.15 2.58
CA TYR A 268 -8.30 -12.84 3.13
C TYR A 268 -9.19 -12.38 4.29
N GLU A 269 -10.45 -12.82 4.37
CA GLU A 269 -11.31 -12.62 5.53
C GLU A 269 -10.77 -13.36 6.77
N GLU A 270 -10.30 -14.61 6.59
CA GLU A 270 -9.63 -15.37 7.67
C GLU A 270 -8.33 -14.69 8.13
N VAL A 271 -7.54 -14.16 7.19
CA VAL A 271 -6.33 -13.38 7.49
C VAL A 271 -6.69 -12.12 8.29
N ALA A 272 -7.66 -11.34 7.80
CA ALA A 272 -8.10 -10.11 8.44
C ALA A 272 -8.63 -10.37 9.87
N ALA A 273 -9.33 -11.49 10.10
CA ALA A 273 -9.77 -11.89 11.44
C ALA A 273 -8.59 -12.18 12.38
N CYS A 274 -7.60 -12.95 11.93
CA CYS A 274 -6.39 -13.24 12.73
C CYS A 274 -5.62 -11.95 13.07
N LEU A 275 -5.43 -11.06 12.09
CA LEU A 275 -4.72 -9.81 12.29
C LEU A 275 -5.52 -8.80 13.13
N SER A 276 -6.85 -8.85 13.08
CA SER A 276 -7.71 -8.05 13.95
C SER A 276 -7.56 -8.45 15.42
N GLU A 277 -7.50 -9.76 15.70
CA GLU A 277 -7.22 -10.26 17.06
C GLU A 277 -5.83 -9.81 17.54
N LEU A 278 -4.81 -9.86 16.66
CA LEU A 278 -3.49 -9.29 16.98
C LEU A 278 -3.57 -7.79 17.28
N ARG A 279 -4.38 -7.03 16.54
CA ARG A 279 -4.55 -5.58 16.74
C ARG A 279 -5.21 -5.26 18.08
N GLU A 280 -6.10 -6.12 18.57
CA GLU A 280 -6.66 -6.01 19.93
C GLU A 280 -5.62 -6.34 21.01
N MET A 281 -4.73 -7.29 20.77
CA MET A 281 -3.63 -7.63 21.68
C MET A 281 -2.57 -6.53 21.76
N PHE A 282 -2.32 -5.84 20.66
CA PHE A 282 -1.28 -4.83 20.51
C PHE A 282 -1.85 -3.50 20.00
N PRO A 283 -2.68 -2.80 20.79
CA PRO A 283 -3.30 -1.55 20.36
C PRO A 283 -2.26 -0.44 20.22
N PHE A 284 -2.25 0.26 19.08
CA PHE A 284 -1.35 1.41 18.89
C PHE A 284 -1.91 2.67 19.58
N PRO A 285 -1.07 3.47 20.27
CA PRO A 285 0.38 3.36 20.42
C PRO A 285 0.86 2.55 21.64
N GLN A 286 -0.03 2.00 22.47
CA GLN A 286 0.33 1.37 23.75
C GLN A 286 1.14 0.07 23.58
N GLY A 287 0.85 -0.68 22.52
CA GLY A 287 1.60 -1.83 22.06
C GLY A 287 1.55 -3.11 22.88
N GLY A 288 0.88 -3.11 24.03
CA GLY A 288 0.67 -4.32 24.83
C GLY A 288 1.99 -4.90 25.36
N THR A 289 2.04 -6.23 25.52
CA THR A 289 3.18 -6.95 26.11
C THR A 289 3.75 -8.01 25.15
N PRO A 290 4.31 -7.63 23.99
CA PRO A 290 4.77 -8.58 22.96
C PRO A 290 5.97 -9.43 23.38
N LYS A 291 6.63 -9.09 24.50
CA LYS A 291 7.76 -9.84 25.08
C LYS A 291 7.33 -10.81 26.18
N ASP A 292 6.09 -10.73 26.67
CA ASP A 292 5.53 -11.69 27.61
C ASP A 292 5.37 -13.07 26.93
N PRO A 293 5.81 -14.19 27.54
CA PRO A 293 5.80 -15.49 26.89
C PRO A 293 4.42 -15.95 26.39
N GLU A 294 3.38 -15.85 27.23
CA GLU A 294 2.04 -16.32 26.85
C GLU A 294 1.44 -15.45 25.74
N THR A 295 1.63 -14.13 25.86
CA THR A 295 1.18 -13.15 24.86
C THR A 295 1.84 -13.41 23.51
N ALA A 296 3.16 -13.63 23.51
CA ALA A 296 3.92 -13.84 22.30
C ALA A 296 3.62 -15.21 21.66
N ASP A 297 3.44 -16.27 22.45
CA ASP A 297 3.05 -17.58 21.92
C ASP A 297 1.66 -17.56 21.27
N ARG A 298 0.71 -16.83 21.88
CA ARG A 298 -0.60 -16.59 21.26
C ARG A 298 -0.47 -15.80 19.96
N ALA A 299 0.36 -14.76 19.95
CA ALA A 299 0.58 -13.95 18.75
C ALA A 299 1.18 -14.78 17.60
N VAL A 300 2.19 -15.61 17.89
CA VAL A 300 2.80 -16.53 16.92
C VAL A 300 1.78 -17.46 16.29
N LYS A 301 0.85 -18.00 17.09
CA LYS A 301 -0.24 -18.85 16.58
C LYS A 301 -1.13 -18.09 15.59
N LEU A 302 -1.51 -16.84 15.91
CA LEU A 302 -2.32 -16.00 15.02
C LEU A 302 -1.58 -15.64 13.72
N ILE A 303 -0.29 -15.29 13.83
CA ILE A 303 0.58 -14.99 12.67
C ILE A 303 0.67 -16.21 11.74
N ARG A 304 0.88 -17.42 12.29
CA ARG A 304 0.95 -18.66 11.49
C ARG A 304 -0.39 -19.05 10.87
N ASN A 305 -1.51 -18.80 11.56
CA ASN A 305 -2.84 -19.02 11.00
C ASN A 305 -3.11 -18.05 9.83
N ALA A 306 -2.76 -16.77 10.01
CA ALA A 306 -2.82 -15.76 8.95
C ALA A 306 -1.94 -16.16 7.75
N HIS A 307 -0.71 -16.63 8.00
CA HIS A 307 0.18 -17.13 6.95
C HIS A 307 -0.44 -18.26 6.13
N ALA A 308 -1.01 -19.27 6.80
CA ALA A 308 -1.63 -20.41 6.12
C ALA A 308 -2.85 -19.98 5.27
N ALA A 309 -3.65 -19.04 5.75
CA ALA A 309 -4.78 -18.48 5.00
C ALA A 309 -4.31 -17.61 3.83
N GLU A 310 -3.39 -16.67 4.04
CA GLU A 310 -2.88 -15.78 2.98
C GLU A 310 -2.20 -16.59 1.87
N THR A 311 -1.52 -17.68 2.21
CA THR A 311 -0.93 -18.60 1.21
C THR A 311 -1.99 -19.13 0.24
N LYS A 312 -3.13 -19.63 0.75
CA LYS A 312 -4.23 -20.12 -0.09
C LYS A 312 -4.89 -18.99 -0.90
N GLY A 313 -5.03 -17.80 -0.30
CA GLY A 313 -5.50 -16.61 -1.00
C GLY A 313 -4.60 -16.24 -2.17
N VAL A 314 -3.29 -16.22 -1.97
CA VAL A 314 -2.28 -15.94 -3.00
C VAL A 314 -2.31 -16.99 -4.11
N GLU A 315 -2.51 -18.27 -3.80
CA GLU A 315 -2.66 -19.31 -4.82
C GLU A 315 -3.85 -19.05 -5.77
N GLN A 316 -4.97 -18.54 -5.25
CA GLN A 316 -6.11 -18.13 -6.08
C GLN A 316 -5.78 -16.93 -6.98
N LEU A 317 -5.08 -15.92 -6.43
CA LEU A 317 -4.66 -14.74 -7.18
C LEU A 317 -3.61 -15.06 -8.24
N GLU A 318 -2.69 -15.97 -7.95
CA GLU A 318 -1.68 -16.45 -8.89
C GLU A 318 -2.33 -17.25 -10.02
N ALA A 319 -3.27 -18.15 -9.70
CA ALA A 319 -4.05 -18.85 -10.72
C ALA A 319 -4.85 -17.89 -11.62
N LEU A 320 -5.46 -16.84 -11.03
CA LEU A 320 -6.15 -15.82 -11.79
C LEU A 320 -5.20 -15.01 -12.68
N PHE A 321 -4.02 -14.65 -12.15
CA PHE A 321 -3.00 -13.94 -12.90
C PHE A 321 -2.54 -14.72 -14.13
N HIS A 322 -2.21 -16.01 -13.96
CA HIS A 322 -1.80 -16.87 -15.05
C HIS A 322 -2.88 -16.99 -16.12
N PHE A 323 -4.13 -17.22 -15.70
CA PHE A 323 -5.26 -17.27 -16.62
C PHE A 323 -5.42 -15.96 -17.42
N MET A 324 -5.38 -14.80 -16.76
CA MET A 324 -5.52 -13.50 -17.42
C MET A 324 -4.33 -13.13 -18.31
N LYS A 325 -3.13 -13.66 -18.01
CA LYS A 325 -1.92 -13.47 -18.82
C LYS A 325 -1.95 -14.31 -20.09
N GLU A 326 -2.48 -15.53 -20.01
CA GLU A 326 -2.54 -16.48 -21.13
C GLU A 326 -3.78 -16.30 -22.01
N TYR A 327 -4.81 -15.61 -21.51
CA TYR A 327 -6.03 -15.39 -22.26
C TYR A 327 -5.85 -14.39 -23.40
N TYR A 328 -5.92 -14.89 -24.63
CA TYR A 328 -6.05 -14.10 -25.85
C TYR A 328 -7.50 -14.18 -26.34
N SER A 329 -8.22 -13.06 -26.31
CA SER A 329 -9.54 -12.95 -26.94
C SER A 329 -9.36 -12.52 -28.39
N GLU A 330 -9.19 -13.48 -29.29
CA GLU A 330 -9.28 -13.20 -30.72
C GLU A 330 -10.74 -13.34 -31.17
N THR A 331 -11.33 -12.25 -31.63
CA THR A 331 -12.50 -12.35 -32.51
C THR A 331 -11.96 -12.48 -33.92
N TRP A 332 -11.86 -13.71 -34.39
CA TRP A 332 -11.43 -13.97 -35.76
C TRP A 332 -12.59 -13.66 -36.70
N ILE A 333 -12.56 -12.47 -37.30
CA ILE A 333 -13.50 -12.07 -38.36
C ILE A 333 -12.78 -12.36 -39.68
N ASN A 334 -13.30 -13.33 -40.42
CA ASN A 334 -12.79 -13.73 -41.72
C ASN A 334 -13.56 -13.03 -42.85
#